data_AF-A0AA89B1W9-F1
#
_entry.id   AF-A0AA89B1W9-F1
#
_cell.length_a   1.000
_cell.length_b   1.000
_cell.length_c   1.000
_cell.angle_alpha   90.00
_cell.angle_beta   90.00
_cell.angle_gamma   90.00
#
_symmetry.space_group_name_H-M   'P 1'
#
loop_
_entity.id
_entity.type
_entity.pdbx_description
1 polymer ?
#
loop_
_entity_poly.entity_id
_entity_poly.type
_entity_poly.pdbx_seq_one_letter_code
_entity_poly.pdbx_strand_id
1 'polypeptide(L)'
;MDEPTSGLDARAAAIVMRTVRNTVDTGRTVVCTIHQPSIDIFDAFDELFLMKRGGQELYVGPIGRHSCHLIEHFEGIEGVSKIQDGYNPATWMLEVTASAQEMVLGVDFTEVYKNSDLYRRNKALIKELSTPSFFTQCMACLWKQRWSYWRNPAYTAVRVVFTTFIALMFGTLFWDLGSKMNTPQDLFNAIGSMYAALFLGVQNSSSVQPVVAVERTVFYRERAAGMYSAVPYAFAEVETSLIIQTLFPKQHVLVELPYVFVQAAVYGVIVYAMIGFEWTVAKFFWYLFFMYFTLLYFTFYGMMTVAMTPNHHISAIVAASFYGIWNLFSGFVIPRTRIPIWWRWYYWACPVAWTLYGLIVSQFGDIKDELDTNQSVKDFLRSYFGYKHDFVGVAAG
;
A
#
# COMPACT_ATOMS: atom_id res chain seq x y z
N MET A 1 18.91 4.60 -17.15
CA MET A 1 19.04 3.46 -18.06
C MET A 1 20.31 2.74 -17.67
N ASP A 2 20.22 1.44 -17.44
CA ASP A 2 21.39 0.66 -17.06
C ASP A 2 22.02 0.06 -18.32
N GLU A 3 23.25 0.48 -18.63
CA GLU A 3 24.07 -0.02 -19.75
C GLU A 3 23.35 -0.17 -21.11
N PRO A 4 22.74 0.91 -21.67
CA PRO A 4 21.91 0.82 -22.88
C PRO A 4 22.69 0.45 -24.16
N THR A 5 24.02 0.49 -24.13
CA THR A 5 24.90 0.16 -25.24
C THR A 5 25.55 -1.23 -25.11
N SER A 6 25.31 -1.94 -24.00
CA SER A 6 25.92 -3.24 -23.74
C SER A 6 25.37 -4.30 -24.70
N GLY A 7 26.29 -5.08 -25.31
CA GLY A 7 25.95 -6.11 -26.30
C GLY A 7 25.59 -5.59 -27.71
N LEU A 8 25.71 -4.29 -27.96
CA LEU A 8 25.50 -3.69 -29.29
C LEU A 8 26.84 -3.45 -30.00
N ASP A 9 26.83 -3.53 -31.33
CA ASP A 9 27.95 -3.05 -32.13
C ASP A 9 27.99 -1.51 -32.12
N ALA A 10 29.14 -0.93 -32.49
CA ALA A 10 29.36 0.52 -32.41
C ALA A 10 28.29 1.33 -33.17
N ARG A 11 27.78 0.81 -34.30
CA ARG A 11 26.76 1.50 -35.09
C ARG A 11 25.39 1.44 -34.41
N ALA A 12 24.98 0.29 -33.90
CA ALA A 12 23.71 0.17 -33.17
C ALA A 12 23.74 1.00 -31.87
N ALA A 13 24.84 0.99 -31.13
CA ALA A 13 25.02 1.82 -29.93
C ALA A 13 24.85 3.31 -30.25
N ALA A 14 25.45 3.80 -31.35
CA ALA A 14 25.30 5.19 -31.79
C ALA A 14 23.84 5.56 -32.15
N ILE A 15 23.10 4.64 -32.79
CA ILE A 15 21.68 4.86 -33.12
C ILE A 15 20.82 4.96 -31.85
N VAL A 16 21.06 4.08 -30.87
CA VAL A 16 20.38 4.11 -29.57
C VAL A 16 20.67 5.43 -28.87
N MET A 17 21.94 5.83 -28.78
CA MET A 17 22.35 7.07 -28.13
C MET A 17 21.79 8.32 -28.82
N ARG A 18 21.66 8.32 -30.15
CA ARG A 18 21.00 9.40 -30.89
C ARG A 18 19.51 9.51 -30.55
N THR A 19 18.84 8.37 -30.36
CA THR A 19 17.42 8.34 -29.97
C THR A 19 17.24 8.83 -28.53
N VAL A 20 18.15 8.43 -27.64
CA VAL A 20 18.22 8.95 -26.26
C VAL A 20 18.43 10.46 -26.28
N ARG A 21 19.39 10.97 -27.07
CA ARG A 21 19.66 12.40 -27.22
C ARG A 21 18.44 13.18 -27.71
N ASN A 22 17.76 12.70 -28.75
CA ASN A 22 16.50 13.31 -29.22
C ASN A 22 15.42 13.35 -28.12
N THR A 23 15.40 12.36 -27.22
CA THR A 23 14.46 12.32 -26.10
C THR A 23 14.84 13.38 -25.05
N VAL A 24 16.13 13.56 -24.78
CA VAL A 24 16.64 14.60 -23.88
C VAL A 24 16.27 15.99 -24.39
N ASP A 25 16.41 16.23 -25.70
CA ASP A 25 16.11 17.52 -26.36
C ASP A 25 14.63 17.95 -26.23
N THR A 26 13.73 17.03 -25.87
CA THR A 26 12.33 17.36 -25.55
C THR A 26 12.11 17.89 -24.13
N GLY A 27 13.17 18.11 -23.36
CA GLY A 27 13.12 18.58 -21.97
C GLY A 27 13.00 17.46 -20.94
N ARG A 28 13.43 16.24 -21.28
CA ARG A 28 13.44 15.09 -20.36
C ARG A 28 14.85 14.84 -19.83
N THR A 29 14.97 14.59 -18.52
CA THR A 29 16.25 14.18 -17.92
C THR A 29 16.48 12.69 -18.13
N VAL A 30 17.64 12.31 -18.67
CA VAL A 30 18.07 10.92 -18.81
C VAL A 30 19.38 10.72 -18.06
N VAL A 31 19.43 9.70 -17.20
CA VAL A 31 20.64 9.25 -16.52
C VAL A 31 20.95 7.85 -17.02
N CYS A 32 22.19 7.60 -17.44
CA CYS A 32 22.61 6.26 -17.82
C CYS A 32 24.03 5.91 -17.39
N THR A 33 24.26 4.63 -17.14
CA THR A 33 25.58 4.02 -16.96
C THR A 33 26.09 3.55 -18.32
N ILE A 34 27.34 3.88 -18.66
CA ILE A 34 27.99 3.38 -19.89
C ILE A 34 29.37 2.86 -19.56
N HIS A 35 29.67 1.68 -20.09
CA HIS A 35 30.99 1.09 -20.02
C HIS A 35 31.80 1.48 -21.26
N GLN A 36 32.88 2.26 -21.07
CA GLN A 36 33.87 2.62 -22.11
C GLN A 36 33.27 3.11 -23.44
N PRO A 37 32.66 4.31 -23.48
CA PRO A 37 32.09 4.86 -24.71
C PRO A 37 33.15 5.22 -25.77
N SER A 38 32.74 5.18 -27.04
CA SER A 38 33.48 5.82 -28.13
C SER A 38 33.42 7.35 -28.00
N ILE A 39 34.33 8.05 -28.67
CA ILE A 39 34.41 9.53 -28.66
C ILE A 39 33.08 10.16 -29.05
N ASP A 40 32.46 9.70 -30.14
CA ASP A 40 31.18 10.24 -30.63
C ASP A 40 30.03 10.07 -29.61
N ILE A 41 30.04 8.97 -28.86
CA ILE A 41 29.04 8.71 -27.82
C ILE A 41 29.35 9.57 -26.58
N PHE A 42 30.62 9.71 -26.22
CA PHE A 42 31.04 10.46 -25.04
C PHE A 42 30.76 11.96 -25.19
N ASP A 43 31.07 12.54 -26.35
CA ASP A 43 30.78 13.95 -26.66
C ASP A 43 29.26 14.22 -26.79
N ALA A 44 28.45 13.16 -26.90
CA ALA A 44 27.00 13.28 -26.86
C ALA A 44 26.43 13.32 -25.44
N PHE A 45 27.24 13.46 -24.39
CA PHE A 45 26.77 13.68 -23.02
C PHE A 45 26.94 15.13 -22.57
N ASP A 46 25.97 15.63 -21.80
CA ASP A 46 26.04 16.99 -21.24
C ASP A 46 26.86 17.02 -19.94
N GLU A 47 26.62 16.02 -19.08
CA GLU A 47 27.25 15.88 -17.76
C GLU A 47 27.80 14.48 -17.56
N LEU A 48 28.86 14.39 -16.76
CA LEU A 48 29.51 13.16 -16.35
C LEU A 48 29.44 13.02 -14.83
N PHE A 49 29.08 11.82 -14.37
CA PHE A 49 29.21 11.39 -12.99
C PHE A 49 30.25 10.25 -12.95
N LEU A 50 31.48 10.57 -12.58
CA LEU A 50 32.60 9.64 -12.49
C LEU A 50 32.81 9.17 -11.05
N MET A 51 32.93 7.85 -10.86
CA MET A 51 33.14 7.22 -9.56
C MET A 51 34.30 6.24 -9.59
N LYS A 52 34.97 6.07 -8.45
CA LYS A 52 35.89 4.96 -8.21
C LYS A 52 35.30 3.88 -7.32
N ARG A 53 36.03 2.75 -7.23
CA ARG A 53 35.67 1.61 -6.40
C ARG A 53 35.47 2.07 -4.94
N GLY A 54 34.37 1.63 -4.33
CA GLY A 54 33.95 2.12 -3.01
C GLY A 54 32.87 3.21 -3.05
N GLY A 55 32.38 3.58 -4.24
CA GLY A 55 31.29 4.55 -4.40
C GLY A 55 31.72 5.99 -4.13
N GLN A 56 33.02 6.27 -4.32
CA GLN A 56 33.59 7.60 -4.11
C GLN A 56 33.55 8.40 -5.42
N GLU A 57 33.11 9.65 -5.31
CA GLU A 57 32.96 10.58 -6.43
C GLU A 57 34.32 11.17 -6.81
N LEU A 58 34.67 11.07 -8.09
CA LEU A 58 35.90 11.66 -8.64
C LEU A 58 35.63 12.95 -9.42
N TYR A 59 34.50 13.01 -10.10
CA TYR A 59 34.10 14.17 -10.87
C TYR A 59 32.59 14.12 -11.10
N VAL A 60 31.87 15.20 -10.81
CA VAL A 60 30.44 15.31 -11.16
C VAL A 60 30.21 16.69 -11.75
N GLY A 61 29.97 16.77 -13.05
CA GLY A 61 29.81 18.07 -13.70
C GLY A 61 29.72 18.00 -15.22
N PRO A 62 29.61 19.16 -15.88
CA PRO A 62 29.47 19.25 -17.32
C PRO A 62 30.75 18.84 -18.04
N ILE A 63 30.63 18.00 -19.06
CA ILE A 63 31.80 17.52 -19.83
C ILE A 63 32.40 18.66 -20.67
N GLY A 64 31.53 19.55 -21.17
CA GLY A 64 31.91 20.62 -22.07
C GLY A 64 32.09 20.14 -23.50
N ARG A 65 32.20 21.10 -24.43
CA ARG A 65 32.36 20.77 -25.86
C ARG A 65 33.72 20.13 -26.09
N HIS A 66 33.76 18.96 -26.71
CA HIS A 66 34.97 18.14 -26.86
C HIS A 66 35.65 17.85 -25.52
N SER A 67 34.87 17.62 -24.45
CA SER A 67 35.38 17.26 -23.13
C SER A 67 36.30 18.29 -22.46
N CYS A 68 36.24 19.57 -22.85
CA CYS A 68 37.17 20.60 -22.38
C CYS A 68 37.16 20.80 -20.85
N HIS A 69 36.00 20.80 -20.21
CA HIS A 69 35.89 21.03 -18.76
C HIS A 69 36.37 19.82 -17.95
N LEU A 70 36.17 18.62 -18.47
CA LEU A 70 36.70 17.39 -17.89
C LEU A 70 38.23 17.37 -17.96
N ILE A 71 38.79 17.69 -19.14
CA ILE A 71 40.24 17.72 -19.38
C ILE A 71 40.88 18.79 -18.49
N GLU A 72 40.34 20.00 -18.46
CA GLU A 72 40.83 21.10 -17.62
C GLU A 72 40.85 20.73 -16.13
N HIS A 73 39.84 20.00 -15.64
CA HIS A 73 39.78 19.56 -14.26
C HIS A 73 40.92 18.61 -13.88
N PHE A 74 41.17 17.59 -14.71
CA PHE A 74 42.20 16.59 -14.41
C PHE A 74 43.61 17.06 -14.76
N GLU A 75 43.79 17.85 -15.82
CA GLU A 75 45.10 18.45 -16.15
C GLU A 75 45.53 19.54 -15.16
N GLY A 76 44.58 20.15 -14.44
CA GLY A 76 44.87 21.08 -13.35
C GLY A 76 45.49 20.42 -12.11
N ILE A 77 45.53 19.09 -12.04
CA ILE A 77 46.09 18.34 -10.92
C ILE A 77 47.57 18.05 -11.20
N GLU A 78 48.45 18.41 -10.26
CA GLU A 78 49.88 18.20 -10.41
C GLU A 78 50.23 16.72 -10.62
N GLY A 79 51.00 16.44 -11.68
CA GLY A 79 51.48 15.11 -12.02
C GLY A 79 50.58 14.29 -12.95
N VAL A 80 49.35 14.73 -13.25
CA VAL A 80 48.51 14.08 -14.26
C VAL A 80 49.08 14.28 -15.67
N SER A 81 49.19 13.21 -16.44
CA SER A 81 49.65 13.26 -17.82
C SER A 81 48.62 13.93 -18.73
N LYS A 82 49.04 14.94 -19.48
CA LYS A 82 48.20 15.62 -20.47
C LYS A 82 47.66 14.65 -21.52
N ILE A 83 46.46 14.93 -22.00
CA ILE A 83 45.84 14.12 -23.07
C ILE A 83 46.60 14.32 -24.39
N GLN A 84 46.75 13.26 -25.18
CA GLN A 84 47.35 13.34 -26.52
C GLN A 84 46.29 13.70 -27.56
N ASP A 85 46.70 14.42 -28.60
CA ASP A 85 45.82 14.79 -29.70
C ASP A 85 45.18 13.55 -30.35
N GLY A 86 43.85 13.54 -30.42
CA GLY A 86 43.07 12.43 -31.00
C GLY A 86 42.86 11.23 -30.07
N TYR A 87 43.33 11.27 -28.82
CA TYR A 87 43.08 10.22 -27.84
C TYR A 87 41.67 10.35 -27.23
N ASN A 88 41.02 9.22 -26.92
CA ASN A 88 39.65 9.23 -26.41
C ASN A 88 39.61 9.76 -24.95
N PRO A 89 38.94 10.89 -24.67
CA PRO A 89 38.87 11.45 -23.32
C PRO A 89 38.25 10.49 -22.30
N ALA A 90 37.29 9.66 -22.72
CA ALA A 90 36.65 8.67 -21.85
C ALA A 90 37.61 7.54 -21.43
N THR A 91 38.52 7.16 -22.31
CA THR A 91 39.56 6.17 -22.03
C THR A 91 40.65 6.79 -21.15
N TRP A 92 41.13 7.98 -21.55
CA TRP A 92 42.13 8.75 -20.81
C TRP A 92 41.73 9.00 -19.36
N MET A 93 40.51 9.48 -19.11
CA MET A 93 40.06 9.77 -17.74
C MET A 93 40.09 8.53 -16.85
N LEU A 94 39.77 7.35 -17.38
CA LEU A 94 39.78 6.09 -16.63
C LEU A 94 41.21 5.61 -16.36
N GLU A 95 42.15 5.90 -17.26
CA GLU A 95 43.57 5.57 -17.11
C GLU A 95 44.25 6.46 -16.07
N VAL A 96 44.03 7.78 -16.13
CA VAL A 96 44.64 8.73 -15.19
C VAL A 96 44.05 8.63 -13.78
N THR A 97 42.78 8.19 -13.66
CA THR A 97 42.12 7.97 -12.37
C THR A 97 42.22 6.53 -11.87
N ALA A 98 42.99 5.67 -12.54
CA ALA A 98 43.21 4.31 -12.10
C ALA A 98 43.95 4.27 -10.75
N SER A 99 43.61 3.30 -9.89
CA SER A 99 44.20 3.19 -8.54
C SER A 99 45.72 3.06 -8.54
N ALA A 100 46.31 2.48 -9.60
CA ALA A 100 47.77 2.41 -9.74
C ALA A 100 48.38 3.82 -9.93
N GLN A 101 47.74 4.66 -10.73
CA GLN A 101 48.20 6.02 -11.00
C GLN A 101 48.01 6.92 -9.78
N GLU A 102 46.90 6.74 -9.05
CA GLU A 102 46.63 7.40 -7.78
C GLU A 102 47.77 7.15 -6.75
N MET A 103 48.25 5.90 -6.68
CA MET A 103 49.33 5.50 -5.78
C MET A 103 50.70 6.04 -6.20
N VAL A 104 50.96 6.16 -7.51
CA VAL A 104 52.19 6.74 -8.06
C VAL A 104 52.25 8.25 -7.81
N LEU A 105 51.12 8.94 -7.97
CA LEU A 105 51.02 10.39 -7.79
C LEU A 105 50.94 10.78 -6.30
N GLY A 106 50.49 9.87 -5.44
CA GLY A 106 50.31 10.16 -4.01
C GLY A 106 49.16 11.15 -3.74
N VAL A 107 48.19 11.24 -4.66
CA VAL A 107 47.05 12.16 -4.60
C VAL A 107 45.77 11.35 -4.47
N ASP A 108 44.82 11.71 -3.58
CA ASP A 108 43.47 11.14 -3.60
C ASP A 108 42.53 12.04 -4.43
N PHE A 109 42.16 11.58 -5.61
CA PHE A 109 41.27 12.35 -6.51
C PHE A 109 39.91 12.66 -5.87
N THR A 110 39.46 11.84 -4.92
CA THR A 110 38.21 12.08 -4.17
C THR A 110 38.31 13.33 -3.30
N GLU A 111 39.47 13.53 -2.65
CA GLU A 111 39.70 14.71 -1.81
C GLU A 111 39.84 15.96 -2.66
N VAL A 112 40.53 15.86 -3.80
CA VAL A 112 40.63 16.96 -4.78
C VAL A 112 39.23 17.39 -5.23
N TYR A 113 38.37 16.45 -5.61
CA TYR A 113 37.01 16.76 -6.00
C TYR A 113 36.19 17.37 -4.86
N LYS A 114 36.23 16.80 -3.65
CA LYS A 114 35.52 17.36 -2.47
C LYS A 114 35.95 18.78 -2.12
N ASN A 115 37.20 19.13 -2.36
CA ASN A 115 37.73 20.47 -2.11
C ASN A 115 37.49 21.45 -3.27
N SER A 116 37.04 20.95 -4.43
CA SER A 116 36.76 21.76 -5.61
C SER A 116 35.51 22.64 -5.48
N ASP A 117 35.49 23.73 -6.23
CA ASP A 117 34.30 24.59 -6.32
C ASP A 117 33.10 23.88 -6.97
N LEU A 118 33.37 22.90 -7.84
CA LEU A 118 32.35 22.08 -8.50
C LEU A 118 31.54 21.29 -7.46
N TYR A 119 32.23 20.63 -6.52
CA TYR A 119 31.56 19.91 -5.42
C TYR A 119 30.72 20.84 -4.53
N ARG A 120 31.24 22.04 -4.20
CA ARG A 120 30.48 23.02 -3.40
C ARG A 120 29.21 23.48 -4.09
N ARG A 121 29.27 23.77 -5.40
CA ARG A 121 28.11 24.16 -6.21
C ARG A 121 27.09 23.02 -6.26
N ASN A 122 27.53 21.80 -6.53
CA ASN A 122 26.65 20.63 -6.57
C ASN A 122 25.97 20.39 -5.22
N LYS A 123 26.69 20.51 -4.09
CA LYS A 123 26.09 20.39 -2.76
C LYS A 123 25.09 21.50 -2.44
N ALA A 124 25.34 22.73 -2.88
CA ALA A 124 24.39 23.83 -2.72
C ALA A 124 23.11 23.57 -3.52
N LEU A 125 23.25 23.12 -4.78
CA LEU A 125 22.13 22.77 -5.66
C LEU A 125 21.32 21.60 -5.11
N ILE A 126 21.98 20.55 -4.62
CA ILE A 126 21.34 19.41 -3.95
C ILE A 126 20.57 19.89 -2.71
N LYS A 127 21.15 20.80 -1.91
CA LYS A 127 20.50 21.33 -0.71
C LYS A 127 19.26 22.16 -1.04
N GLU A 128 19.33 22.98 -2.10
CA GLU A 128 18.20 23.76 -2.60
C GLU A 128 17.08 22.85 -3.13
N LEU A 129 17.45 21.75 -3.79
CA LEU A 129 16.53 20.76 -4.33
C LEU A 129 16.16 19.64 -3.32
N SER A 130 16.63 19.72 -2.07
CA SER A 130 16.55 18.60 -1.12
C SER A 130 15.16 18.45 -0.52
N THR A 131 14.60 17.27 -0.77
CA THR A 131 13.39 16.62 -0.22
C THR A 131 12.15 17.48 0.01
N PRO A 132 11.03 17.21 -0.71
CA PRO A 132 9.76 17.87 -0.43
C PRO A 132 9.26 17.54 0.98
N SER A 133 8.54 18.47 1.59
CA SER A 133 7.97 18.31 2.94
C SER A 133 7.14 17.02 3.05
N PHE A 134 7.08 16.44 4.26
CA PHE A 134 6.27 15.24 4.56
C PHE A 134 4.84 15.34 4.01
N PHE A 135 4.22 16.52 4.12
CA PHE A 135 2.87 16.77 3.63
C PHE A 135 2.77 16.66 2.10
N THR A 136 3.77 17.18 1.39
CA THR A 136 3.83 17.10 -0.07
C THR A 136 4.02 15.64 -0.53
N GLN A 137 4.86 14.87 0.18
CA GLN A 137 5.04 13.44 -0.08
C GLN A 137 3.73 12.67 0.14
N CYS A 138 3.04 12.91 1.26
CA CYS A 138 1.76 12.29 1.57
C CYS A 138 0.69 12.61 0.50
N MET A 139 0.56 13.89 0.12
CA MET A 139 -0.40 14.32 -0.90
C MET A 139 -0.10 13.71 -2.27
N ALA A 140 1.17 13.62 -2.66
CA ALA A 140 1.57 12.99 -3.91
C ALA A 140 1.26 11.48 -3.92
N CYS A 141 1.53 10.78 -2.81
CA CYS A 141 1.19 9.37 -2.65
C CYS A 141 -0.32 9.14 -2.73
N LEU A 142 -1.13 9.94 -2.03
CA LEU A 142 -2.59 9.88 -2.09
C LEU A 142 -3.12 10.14 -3.50
N TRP A 143 -2.59 11.14 -4.19
CA TRP A 143 -2.96 11.44 -5.56
C TRP A 143 -2.65 10.27 -6.50
N LYS A 144 -1.45 9.69 -6.38
CA LYS A 144 -1.04 8.52 -7.16
C LYS A 144 -1.94 7.32 -6.89
N GLN A 145 -2.19 7.00 -5.62
CA GLN A 145 -2.99 5.83 -5.24
C GLN A 145 -4.44 5.98 -5.70
N ARG A 146 -5.01 7.19 -5.65
CA ARG A 146 -6.32 7.50 -6.24
C ARG A 146 -6.36 7.18 -7.73
N TRP A 147 -5.37 7.63 -8.50
CA TRP A 147 -5.32 7.35 -9.94
C TRP A 147 -5.10 5.87 -10.23
N SER A 148 -4.31 5.16 -9.42
CA SER A 148 -4.10 3.72 -9.51
C SER A 148 -5.42 2.96 -9.39
N TYR A 149 -6.19 3.23 -8.34
CA TYR A 149 -7.49 2.60 -8.09
C TYR A 149 -8.52 2.94 -9.16
N TRP A 150 -8.63 4.21 -9.55
CA TRP A 150 -9.59 4.63 -10.57
C TRP A 150 -9.28 4.02 -11.95
N ARG A 151 -8.00 3.85 -12.28
CA ARG A 151 -7.57 3.23 -13.55
C ARG A 151 -7.55 1.70 -13.51
N ASN A 152 -7.74 1.09 -12.34
CA ASN A 152 -7.87 -0.37 -12.18
C ASN A 152 -9.31 -0.76 -11.79
N PRO A 153 -10.30 -0.59 -12.69
CA PRO A 153 -11.69 -0.88 -12.38
C PRO A 153 -11.94 -2.37 -12.15
N ALA A 154 -11.07 -3.26 -12.66
CA ALA A 154 -11.23 -4.70 -12.53
C ALA A 154 -11.26 -5.12 -11.06
N TYR A 155 -10.37 -4.56 -10.22
CA TYR A 155 -10.34 -4.86 -8.79
C TYR A 155 -11.66 -4.51 -8.09
N THR A 156 -12.10 -3.25 -8.22
CA THR A 156 -13.31 -2.74 -7.56
C THR A 156 -14.58 -3.38 -8.12
N ALA A 157 -14.68 -3.55 -9.45
CA ALA A 157 -15.84 -4.14 -10.09
C ALA A 157 -16.02 -5.61 -9.67
N VAL A 158 -14.93 -6.39 -9.64
CA VAL A 158 -14.97 -7.79 -9.18
C VAL A 158 -15.46 -7.86 -7.73
N ARG A 159 -14.97 -7.01 -6.82
CA ARG A 159 -15.44 -6.98 -5.42
C ARG A 159 -16.94 -6.71 -5.32
N VAL A 160 -17.47 -5.72 -6.04
CA VAL A 160 -18.91 -5.38 -6.01
C VAL A 160 -19.77 -6.49 -6.61
N VAL A 161 -19.36 -7.04 -7.77
CA VAL A 161 -20.12 -8.12 -8.45
C VAL A 161 -20.16 -9.38 -7.59
N PHE A 162 -19.02 -9.83 -7.06
CA PHE A 162 -18.97 -11.00 -6.18
C PHE A 162 -19.76 -10.79 -4.89
N THR A 163 -19.70 -9.59 -4.31
CA THR A 163 -20.48 -9.27 -3.12
C THR A 163 -21.98 -9.31 -3.39
N THR A 164 -22.41 -8.79 -4.53
CA THR A 164 -23.81 -8.83 -4.95
C THR A 164 -24.27 -10.28 -5.14
N PHE A 165 -23.44 -11.12 -5.77
CA PHE A 165 -23.74 -12.54 -5.93
C PHE A 165 -23.86 -13.27 -4.57
N ILE A 166 -22.92 -13.04 -3.64
CA ILE A 166 -22.97 -13.62 -2.30
C ILE A 166 -24.17 -13.09 -1.50
N ALA A 167 -24.51 -11.80 -1.66
CA ALA A 167 -25.68 -11.19 -1.03
C ALA A 167 -26.98 -11.87 -1.48
N LEU A 168 -27.13 -12.11 -2.79
CA LEU A 168 -28.28 -12.83 -3.33
C LEU A 168 -28.29 -14.29 -2.86
N MET A 169 -27.15 -14.96 -2.87
CA MET A 169 -27.03 -16.34 -2.40
C MET A 169 -27.45 -16.47 -0.92
N PHE A 170 -26.91 -15.65 -0.01
CA PHE A 170 -27.30 -15.69 1.39
C PHE A 170 -28.71 -15.15 1.65
N GLY A 171 -29.15 -14.13 0.91
CA GLY A 171 -30.51 -13.63 1.00
C GLY A 171 -31.55 -14.69 0.60
N THR A 172 -31.28 -15.49 -0.43
CA THR A 172 -32.14 -16.63 -0.79
C THR A 172 -32.04 -17.79 0.18
N LEU A 173 -30.84 -18.11 0.68
CA LEU A 173 -30.63 -19.20 1.64
C LEU A 173 -31.37 -18.94 2.96
N PHE A 174 -31.38 -17.69 3.41
CA PHE A 174 -31.95 -17.26 4.69
C PHE A 174 -33.26 -16.48 4.51
N TRP A 175 -34.01 -16.78 3.45
CA TRP A 175 -35.23 -16.07 3.09
C TRP A 175 -36.27 -16.07 4.20
N ASP A 176 -36.75 -14.88 4.57
CA ASP A 176 -37.83 -14.67 5.56
C ASP A 176 -37.62 -15.44 6.88
N LEU A 177 -36.38 -15.42 7.39
CA LEU A 177 -36.03 -15.92 8.71
C LEU A 177 -36.05 -14.82 9.78
N GLY A 178 -35.87 -13.56 9.38
CA GLY A 178 -35.81 -12.43 10.32
C GLY A 178 -37.13 -12.16 11.04
N SER A 179 -38.26 -12.56 10.43
CA SER A 179 -39.61 -12.43 10.97
C SER A 179 -40.01 -13.58 11.91
N LYS A 180 -39.29 -14.71 11.87
CA LYS A 180 -39.61 -15.93 12.61
C LYS A 180 -38.80 -15.98 13.91
N MET A 181 -39.48 -15.73 15.02
CA MET A 181 -38.85 -15.63 16.35
C MET A 181 -39.58 -16.43 17.43
N ASN A 182 -40.44 -17.38 17.06
CA ASN A 182 -41.28 -18.12 18.01
C ASN A 182 -40.49 -19.22 18.73
N THR A 183 -39.57 -19.87 18.01
CA THR A 183 -38.83 -21.01 18.53
C THR A 183 -37.34 -20.66 18.65
N PRO A 184 -36.60 -21.15 19.67
CA PRO A 184 -35.16 -20.88 19.79
C PRO A 184 -34.35 -21.25 18.54
N GLN A 185 -34.79 -22.29 17.82
CA GLN A 185 -34.17 -22.70 16.56
C GLN A 185 -34.27 -21.63 15.47
N ASP A 186 -35.40 -20.94 15.35
CA ASP A 186 -35.59 -19.88 14.36
C ASP A 186 -34.68 -18.69 14.66
N LEU A 187 -34.55 -18.34 15.95
CA LEU A 187 -33.62 -17.33 16.40
C LEU A 187 -32.16 -17.73 16.11
N PHE A 188 -31.77 -18.99 16.32
CA PHE A 188 -30.44 -19.48 15.92
C PHE A 188 -30.21 -19.39 14.42
N ASN A 189 -31.20 -19.72 13.60
CA ASN A 189 -31.11 -19.62 12.14
C ASN A 189 -30.93 -18.16 11.70
N ALA A 190 -31.69 -17.24 12.30
CA ALA A 190 -31.58 -15.81 12.02
C ALA A 190 -30.21 -15.24 12.48
N ILE A 191 -29.72 -15.63 13.66
CA ILE A 191 -28.36 -15.26 14.11
C ILE A 191 -27.29 -15.88 13.19
N GLY A 192 -27.48 -17.12 12.74
CA GLY A 192 -26.59 -17.81 11.80
C GLY A 192 -26.42 -17.08 10.48
N SER A 193 -27.47 -16.39 10.02
CA SER A 193 -27.38 -15.53 8.83
C SER A 193 -26.45 -14.33 9.02
N MET A 194 -26.43 -13.72 10.22
CA MET A 194 -25.51 -12.63 10.56
C MET A 194 -24.08 -13.14 10.69
N TYR A 195 -23.91 -14.35 11.22
CA TYR A 195 -22.62 -15.03 11.28
C TYR A 195 -22.03 -15.29 9.88
N ALA A 196 -22.87 -15.57 8.88
CA ALA A 196 -22.43 -15.77 7.49
C ALA A 196 -21.74 -14.53 6.88
N ALA A 197 -21.97 -13.32 7.43
CA ALA A 197 -21.24 -12.10 7.04
C ALA A 197 -19.72 -12.23 7.22
N LEU A 198 -19.24 -13.11 8.10
CA LEU A 198 -17.82 -13.39 8.27
C LEU A 198 -17.17 -13.96 7.02
N PHE A 199 -17.91 -14.79 6.28
CA PHE A 199 -17.42 -15.35 5.04
C PHE A 199 -17.13 -14.24 4.02
N LEU A 200 -18.00 -13.24 3.94
CA LEU A 200 -17.80 -12.07 3.09
C LEU A 200 -16.58 -11.24 3.52
N GLY A 201 -16.36 -11.10 4.84
CA GLY A 201 -15.17 -10.44 5.38
C GLY A 201 -13.88 -11.13 4.97
N VAL A 202 -13.81 -12.46 5.13
CA VAL A 202 -12.66 -13.28 4.72
C VAL A 202 -12.38 -13.13 3.22
N GLN A 203 -13.42 -13.19 2.38
CA GLN A 203 -13.28 -13.03 0.93
C GLN A 203 -12.75 -11.63 0.55
N ASN A 204 -13.22 -10.58 1.22
CA ASN A 204 -12.72 -9.23 1.00
C ASN A 204 -11.22 -9.12 1.30
N SER A 205 -10.79 -9.67 2.43
CA SER A 205 -9.38 -9.71 2.79
C SER A 205 -8.54 -10.49 1.76
N SER A 206 -9.00 -11.67 1.31
CA SER A 206 -8.30 -12.44 0.29
C SER A 206 -8.20 -11.70 -1.06
N SER A 207 -9.21 -10.89 -1.41
CA SER A 207 -9.21 -10.14 -2.67
C SER A 207 -8.21 -8.99 -2.71
N VAL A 208 -7.90 -8.38 -1.56
CA VAL A 208 -6.98 -7.23 -1.48
C VAL A 208 -5.50 -7.64 -1.47
N GLN A 209 -5.19 -8.83 -0.96
CA GLN A 209 -3.81 -9.33 -0.85
C GLN A 209 -2.99 -9.29 -2.16
N PRO A 210 -3.48 -9.79 -3.31
CA PRO A 210 -2.69 -9.77 -4.56
C PRO A 210 -2.46 -8.36 -5.08
N VAL A 211 -3.42 -7.43 -4.89
CA VAL A 211 -3.28 -6.04 -5.33
C VAL A 211 -2.19 -5.32 -4.54
N VAL A 212 -2.24 -5.44 -3.22
CA VAL A 212 -1.23 -4.84 -2.32
C VAL A 212 0.16 -5.44 -2.57
N ALA A 213 0.23 -6.74 -2.89
CA ALA A 213 1.51 -7.38 -3.18
C ALA A 213 2.18 -6.79 -4.43
N VAL A 214 1.41 -6.45 -5.46
CA VAL A 214 1.92 -5.75 -6.66
C VAL A 214 2.34 -4.33 -6.31
N GLU A 215 1.52 -3.56 -5.59
CA GLU A 215 1.83 -2.19 -5.18
C GLU A 215 3.10 -2.11 -4.32
N ARG A 216 3.31 -3.09 -3.44
CA ARG A 216 4.52 -3.20 -2.61
C ARG A 216 5.80 -3.32 -3.42
N THR A 217 5.79 -4.02 -4.56
CA THR A 217 6.98 -4.12 -5.42
C THR A 217 7.37 -2.78 -6.02
N VAL A 218 6.36 -1.96 -6.38
CA VAL A 218 6.57 -0.59 -6.82
C VAL A 218 7.10 0.24 -5.66
N PHE A 219 6.47 0.18 -4.49
CA PHE A 219 6.91 0.89 -3.29
C PHE A 219 8.38 0.61 -2.94
N TYR A 220 8.83 -0.65 -2.99
CA TYR A 220 10.24 -0.97 -2.70
C TYR A 220 11.21 -0.35 -3.71
N ARG A 221 10.85 -0.30 -4.99
CA ARG A 221 11.65 0.38 -6.02
C ARG A 221 11.72 1.88 -5.76
N GLU A 222 10.58 2.48 -5.42
CA GLU A 222 10.48 3.94 -5.20
C GLU A 222 11.18 4.39 -3.91
N ARG A 223 11.11 3.56 -2.87
CA ARG A 223 11.87 3.76 -1.63
C ARG A 223 13.37 3.59 -1.85
N ALA A 224 13.79 2.60 -2.63
CA ALA A 224 15.20 2.43 -3.00
C ALA A 224 15.74 3.62 -3.80
N ALA A 225 14.89 4.27 -4.59
CA ALA A 225 15.20 5.50 -5.32
C ALA A 225 15.16 6.77 -4.44
N GLY A 226 14.84 6.66 -3.14
CA GLY A 226 14.81 7.80 -2.22
C GLY A 226 13.68 8.80 -2.47
N MET A 227 12.62 8.43 -3.21
CA MET A 227 11.57 9.37 -3.62
C MET A 227 10.64 9.82 -2.48
N TYR A 228 10.40 8.97 -1.48
CA TYR A 228 9.60 9.31 -0.29
C TYR A 228 9.94 8.38 0.89
N SER A 229 9.67 8.85 2.12
CA SER A 229 9.86 8.05 3.33
C SER A 229 8.76 6.98 3.49
N ALA A 230 9.07 5.88 4.19
CA ALA A 230 8.11 4.77 4.43
C ALA A 230 6.89 5.21 5.25
N VAL A 231 7.07 6.22 6.09
CA VAL A 231 6.04 6.74 7.00
C VAL A 231 4.92 7.46 6.22
N PRO A 232 5.19 8.45 5.34
CA PRO A 232 4.15 9.07 4.52
C PRO A 232 3.33 8.09 3.67
N TYR A 233 3.93 6.99 3.19
CA TYR A 233 3.20 5.95 2.45
C TYR A 233 2.22 5.18 3.35
N ALA A 234 2.68 4.71 4.52
CA ALA A 234 1.81 4.03 5.48
C ALA A 234 0.73 4.96 6.07
N PHE A 235 1.05 6.24 6.29
CA PHE A 235 0.08 7.24 6.77
C PHE A 235 -0.91 7.69 5.70
N ALA A 236 -0.50 7.76 4.42
CA ALA A 236 -1.43 7.95 3.30
C ALA A 236 -2.44 6.78 3.18
N GLU A 237 -2.03 5.57 3.57
CA GLU A 237 -2.92 4.42 3.63
C GLU A 237 -3.81 4.39 4.88
N VAL A 238 -3.34 4.88 6.04
CA VAL A 238 -3.98 4.55 7.34
C VAL A 238 -4.59 5.73 8.12
N GLU A 239 -4.05 6.96 8.10
CA GLU A 239 -4.69 8.08 8.81
C GLU A 239 -4.35 9.43 8.20
N THR A 240 -5.37 10.14 7.72
CA THR A 240 -5.32 11.61 7.69
C THR A 240 -6.54 12.17 8.40
N SER A 241 -6.28 12.52 9.66
CA SER A 241 -7.05 13.30 10.63
C SER A 241 -8.23 14.11 10.07
N LEU A 242 -9.34 14.00 10.80
CA LEU A 242 -10.61 14.73 10.75
C LEU A 242 -10.46 16.27 10.58
N ILE A 243 -9.29 16.85 10.87
CA ILE A 243 -9.01 18.30 10.80
C ILE A 243 -8.68 18.76 9.36
N ILE A 244 -8.25 17.88 8.45
CA ILE A 244 -7.97 18.26 7.05
C ILE A 244 -9.24 18.21 6.17
N GLN A 245 -10.28 17.52 6.63
CA GLN A 245 -11.55 17.35 5.91
C GLN A 245 -12.36 18.66 5.82
N THR A 246 -12.13 19.60 6.73
CA THR A 246 -12.79 20.91 6.75
C THR A 246 -12.14 21.96 5.86
N LEU A 247 -10.85 21.84 5.52
CA LEU A 247 -10.15 22.86 4.73
C LEU A 247 -10.11 22.60 3.21
N PHE A 248 -10.29 21.35 2.76
CA PHE A 248 -10.25 21.01 1.32
C PHE A 248 -11.34 19.98 0.92
N PRO A 249 -12.59 20.41 0.66
CA PRO A 249 -13.72 19.53 0.34
C PRO A 249 -13.66 18.84 -1.05
N LYS A 250 -12.52 18.89 -1.77
CA LYS A 250 -12.35 18.31 -3.13
C LYS A 250 -11.34 17.17 -3.26
N GLN A 251 -10.69 16.75 -2.17
CA GLN A 251 -9.76 15.62 -2.20
C GLN A 251 -10.37 14.47 -1.40
N HIS A 252 -11.06 13.58 -2.13
CA HIS A 252 -11.81 12.44 -1.61
C HIS A 252 -10.89 11.47 -0.82
N VAL A 253 -10.77 11.77 0.47
CA VAL A 253 -10.89 10.89 1.65
C VAL A 253 -10.77 9.39 1.33
N LEU A 254 -9.62 8.82 1.69
CA LEU A 254 -9.28 7.39 1.76
C LEU A 254 -9.85 6.54 0.63
N VAL A 255 -9.04 6.23 -0.38
CA VAL A 255 -9.48 5.57 -1.62
C VAL A 255 -10.35 4.32 -1.37
N GLU A 256 -10.06 3.51 -0.34
CA GLU A 256 -10.84 2.29 0.00
C GLU A 256 -12.15 2.53 0.75
N LEU A 257 -12.26 3.57 1.60
CA LEU A 257 -13.44 3.75 2.46
C LEU A 257 -14.75 3.91 1.67
N PRO A 258 -14.83 4.72 0.60
CA PRO A 258 -16.05 4.84 -0.20
C PRO A 258 -16.41 3.56 -0.94
N TYR A 259 -15.42 2.82 -1.46
CA TYR A 259 -15.69 1.57 -2.17
C TYR A 259 -16.23 0.49 -1.23
N VAL A 260 -15.62 0.36 -0.05
CA VAL A 260 -16.11 -0.55 0.99
C VAL A 260 -17.49 -0.13 1.50
N PHE A 261 -17.78 1.18 1.57
CA PHE A 261 -19.10 1.66 1.96
C PHE A 261 -20.17 1.30 0.93
N VAL A 262 -19.91 1.53 -0.36
CA VAL A 262 -20.83 1.12 -1.43
C VAL A 262 -21.04 -0.40 -1.40
N GLN A 263 -19.98 -1.18 -1.20
CA GLN A 263 -20.06 -2.62 -1.09
C GLN A 263 -20.90 -3.07 0.13
N ALA A 264 -20.69 -2.46 1.30
CA ALA A 264 -21.46 -2.73 2.50
C ALA A 264 -22.94 -2.34 2.34
N ALA A 265 -23.23 -1.22 1.67
CA ALA A 265 -24.58 -0.79 1.37
C ALA A 265 -25.30 -1.75 0.41
N VAL A 266 -24.63 -2.18 -0.67
CA VAL A 266 -25.20 -3.15 -1.62
C VAL A 266 -25.50 -4.47 -0.93
N TYR A 267 -24.52 -5.03 -0.21
CA TYR A 267 -24.73 -6.27 0.54
C TYR A 267 -25.85 -6.10 1.57
N GLY A 268 -25.77 -5.01 2.34
CA GLY A 268 -26.64 -4.79 3.47
C GLY A 268 -28.09 -4.61 3.05
N VAL A 269 -28.37 -3.80 2.02
CA VAL A 269 -29.74 -3.60 1.51
C VAL A 269 -30.34 -4.90 1.00
N ILE A 270 -29.60 -5.68 0.21
CA ILE A 270 -30.09 -6.93 -0.37
C ILE A 270 -30.39 -7.96 0.73
N VAL A 271 -29.41 -8.22 1.59
CA VAL A 271 -29.53 -9.26 2.63
C VAL A 271 -30.56 -8.87 3.68
N TYR A 272 -30.60 -7.60 4.10
CA TYR A 272 -31.57 -7.12 5.07
C TYR A 272 -33.01 -7.25 4.57
N ALA A 273 -33.23 -6.92 3.28
CA ALA A 273 -34.54 -7.05 2.65
C ALA A 273 -34.98 -8.51 2.48
N MET A 274 -34.09 -9.38 2.01
CA MET A 274 -34.44 -10.79 1.70
C MET A 274 -34.60 -11.64 2.96
N ILE A 275 -33.82 -11.38 4.01
CA ILE A 275 -33.99 -12.06 5.31
C ILE A 275 -35.28 -11.62 6.01
N GLY A 276 -35.76 -10.41 5.73
CA GLY A 276 -37.00 -9.89 6.32
C GLY A 276 -36.82 -9.37 7.74
N PHE A 277 -35.72 -8.66 8.01
CA PHE A 277 -35.55 -7.97 9.29
C PHE A 277 -36.53 -6.80 9.45
N GLU A 278 -36.74 -6.37 10.69
CA GLU A 278 -37.68 -5.30 11.02
C GLU A 278 -37.21 -3.93 10.50
N TRP A 279 -37.92 -3.37 9.52
CA TRP A 279 -37.61 -2.09 8.89
C TRP A 279 -37.86 -0.88 9.81
N THR A 280 -36.94 -0.68 10.76
CA THR A 280 -36.81 0.58 11.50
C THR A 280 -35.51 1.26 11.09
N VAL A 281 -35.55 2.59 10.99
CA VAL A 281 -34.39 3.39 10.55
C VAL A 281 -33.17 3.11 11.42
N ALA A 282 -33.36 3.04 12.75
CA ALA A 282 -32.29 2.75 13.68
C ALA A 282 -31.67 1.35 13.47
N LYS A 283 -32.49 0.29 13.37
CA LYS A 283 -31.99 -1.09 13.21
C LYS A 283 -31.26 -1.28 11.88
N PHE A 284 -31.74 -0.65 10.81
CA PHE A 284 -31.09 -0.69 9.50
C PHE A 284 -29.73 0.01 9.52
N PHE A 285 -29.63 1.23 10.08
CA PHE A 285 -28.35 1.95 10.15
C PHE A 285 -27.35 1.26 11.07
N TRP A 286 -27.79 0.64 12.18
CA TRP A 286 -26.92 -0.20 13.01
C TRP A 286 -26.39 -1.39 12.23
N TYR A 287 -27.24 -2.08 11.47
CA TYR A 287 -26.83 -3.19 10.62
C TYR A 287 -25.80 -2.76 9.58
N LEU A 288 -26.06 -1.66 8.87
CA LEU A 288 -25.13 -1.10 7.88
C LEU A 288 -23.80 -0.67 8.52
N PHE A 289 -23.84 -0.06 9.71
CA PHE A 289 -22.66 0.34 10.46
C PHE A 289 -21.77 -0.86 10.79
N PHE A 290 -22.32 -1.89 11.46
CA PHE A 290 -21.53 -3.07 11.81
C PHE A 290 -20.99 -3.77 10.56
N MET A 291 -21.80 -3.94 9.52
CA MET A 291 -21.35 -4.53 8.25
C MET A 291 -20.23 -3.73 7.59
N TYR A 292 -20.32 -2.40 7.58
CA TYR A 292 -19.29 -1.53 7.02
C TYR A 292 -17.95 -1.70 7.75
N PHE A 293 -17.95 -1.60 9.07
CA PHE A 293 -16.75 -1.76 9.88
C PHE A 293 -16.18 -3.18 9.80
N THR A 294 -17.05 -4.20 9.69
CA THR A 294 -16.63 -5.58 9.40
C THR A 294 -15.80 -5.66 8.13
N LEU A 295 -16.32 -5.16 7.02
CA LEU A 295 -15.59 -5.19 5.76
C LEU A 295 -14.30 -4.37 5.80
N LEU A 296 -14.29 -3.25 6.54
CA LEU A 296 -13.09 -2.43 6.71
C LEU A 296 -11.98 -3.15 7.46
N TYR A 297 -12.23 -3.65 8.67
CA TYR A 297 -11.15 -4.27 9.44
C TYR A 297 -10.64 -5.55 8.77
N PHE A 298 -11.48 -6.30 8.05
CA PHE A 298 -11.02 -7.44 7.25
C PHE A 298 -10.14 -6.99 6.08
N THR A 299 -10.51 -5.91 5.40
CA THR A 299 -9.71 -5.34 4.30
C THR A 299 -8.34 -4.88 4.81
N PHE A 300 -8.29 -4.12 5.91
CA PHE A 300 -7.02 -3.68 6.51
C PHE A 300 -6.19 -4.83 7.08
N TYR A 301 -6.84 -5.84 7.65
CA TYR A 301 -6.15 -7.05 8.07
C TYR A 301 -5.45 -7.74 6.88
N GLY A 302 -6.12 -7.86 5.73
CA GLY A 302 -5.51 -8.41 4.50
C GLY A 302 -4.33 -7.61 3.98
N MET A 303 -4.38 -6.27 4.07
CA MET A 303 -3.24 -5.41 3.73
C MET A 303 -2.07 -5.62 4.70
N MET A 304 -2.35 -5.64 6.00
CA MET A 304 -1.35 -5.83 7.05
C MET A 304 -0.64 -7.18 6.90
N THR A 305 -1.36 -8.27 6.60
CA THR A 305 -0.73 -9.57 6.42
C THR A 305 0.23 -9.59 5.22
N VAL A 306 -0.01 -8.81 4.16
CA VAL A 306 0.92 -8.71 3.02
C VAL A 306 2.12 -7.85 3.37
N ALA A 307 1.93 -6.80 4.18
CA ALA A 307 3.04 -5.97 4.66
C ALA A 307 4.02 -6.77 5.54
N MET A 308 3.50 -7.71 6.34
CA MET A 308 4.31 -8.52 7.27
C MET A 308 4.95 -9.77 6.66
N THR A 309 4.54 -10.19 5.45
CA THR A 309 4.98 -11.46 4.85
C THR A 309 5.75 -11.27 3.54
N PRO A 310 6.71 -12.14 3.18
CA PRO A 310 7.48 -11.97 1.95
C PRO A 310 6.66 -12.14 0.66
N ASN A 311 5.58 -12.93 0.69
CA ASN A 311 4.79 -13.27 -0.48
C ASN A 311 3.29 -13.39 -0.12
N HIS A 312 2.41 -12.99 -1.04
CA HIS A 312 0.96 -13.07 -0.88
C HIS A 312 0.44 -14.50 -0.61
N HIS A 313 1.09 -15.54 -1.13
CA HIS A 313 0.73 -16.93 -0.78
C HIS A 313 0.95 -17.24 0.70
N ILE A 314 2.07 -16.78 1.27
CA ILE A 314 2.35 -16.92 2.70
C ILE A 314 1.39 -16.04 3.52
N SER A 315 1.10 -14.84 3.02
CA SER A 315 0.10 -13.93 3.60
C SER A 315 -1.26 -14.61 3.77
N ALA A 316 -1.74 -15.30 2.74
CA ALA A 316 -3.01 -16.02 2.76
C ALA A 316 -3.04 -17.13 3.82
N ILE A 317 -1.93 -17.88 3.97
CA ILE A 317 -1.80 -18.96 4.97
C ILE A 317 -1.83 -18.38 6.40
N VAL A 318 -1.09 -17.30 6.63
CA VAL A 318 -1.07 -16.61 7.94
C VAL A 318 -2.46 -16.06 8.26
N ALA A 319 -3.08 -15.37 7.30
CA ALA A 319 -4.42 -14.81 7.45
C ALA A 319 -5.47 -15.89 7.76
N ALA A 320 -5.43 -17.02 7.06
CA ALA A 320 -6.35 -18.15 7.27
C ALA A 320 -6.27 -18.73 8.69
N SER A 321 -5.07 -18.79 9.27
CA SER A 321 -4.88 -19.25 10.65
C SER A 321 -5.64 -18.36 11.64
N PHE A 322 -5.54 -17.04 11.49
CA PHE A 322 -6.27 -16.09 12.35
C PHE A 322 -7.77 -16.08 12.10
N TYR A 323 -8.23 -16.28 10.87
CA TYR A 323 -9.67 -16.44 10.61
C TYR A 323 -10.25 -17.61 11.39
N GLY A 324 -9.54 -18.74 11.48
CA GLY A 324 -9.96 -19.87 12.30
C GLY A 324 -10.11 -19.51 13.78
N ILE A 325 -9.16 -18.74 14.33
CA ILE A 325 -9.21 -18.31 15.74
C ILE A 325 -10.35 -17.30 15.95
N TRP A 326 -10.49 -16.29 15.09
CA TRP A 326 -11.61 -15.35 15.15
C TRP A 326 -12.95 -16.05 15.03
N ASN A 327 -13.04 -17.07 14.18
CA ASN A 327 -14.23 -17.85 13.98
C ASN A 327 -14.65 -18.60 15.25
N LEU A 328 -13.69 -19.25 15.92
CA LEU A 328 -13.91 -20.02 17.14
C LEU A 328 -14.37 -19.14 18.31
N PHE A 329 -13.74 -17.97 18.46
CA PHE A 329 -13.99 -17.05 19.58
C PHE A 329 -14.98 -15.93 19.26
N SER A 330 -15.66 -16.00 18.11
CA SER A 330 -16.67 -15.04 17.65
C SER A 330 -17.91 -14.95 18.55
N GLY A 331 -18.14 -15.93 19.43
CA GLY A 331 -19.33 -16.00 20.29
C GLY A 331 -20.51 -16.75 19.70
N PHE A 332 -20.47 -17.13 18.42
CA PHE A 332 -21.51 -17.94 17.79
C PHE A 332 -21.27 -19.44 17.98
N VAL A 333 -20.10 -19.95 17.55
CA VAL A 333 -19.74 -21.39 17.69
C VAL A 333 -19.61 -21.78 19.16
N ILE A 334 -18.91 -20.96 19.94
CA ILE A 334 -18.81 -21.10 21.40
C ILE A 334 -19.33 -19.81 22.04
N PRO A 335 -20.51 -19.84 22.69
CA PRO A 335 -21.04 -18.70 23.41
C PRO A 335 -20.09 -18.22 24.50
N ARG A 336 -19.98 -16.90 24.69
CA ARG A 336 -19.08 -16.28 25.68
C ARG A 336 -19.22 -16.88 27.09
N THR A 337 -20.44 -17.24 27.48
CA THR A 337 -20.77 -17.84 28.79
C THR A 337 -20.11 -19.19 29.01
N ARG A 338 -19.87 -19.96 27.93
CA ARG A 338 -19.26 -21.29 27.94
C ARG A 338 -17.75 -21.28 27.71
N ILE A 339 -17.18 -20.15 27.32
CA ILE A 339 -15.72 -20.00 27.16
C ILE A 339 -15.05 -20.08 28.55
N PRO A 340 -14.05 -20.95 28.74
CA PRO A 340 -13.28 -21.03 29.97
C PRO A 340 -12.72 -19.66 30.37
N ILE A 341 -12.69 -19.37 31.67
CA ILE A 341 -12.39 -18.02 32.19
C ILE A 341 -11.03 -17.50 31.69
N TRP A 342 -10.02 -18.37 31.62
CA TRP A 342 -8.67 -18.01 31.15
C TRP A 342 -8.57 -17.72 29.64
N TRP A 343 -9.55 -18.12 28.83
CA TRP A 343 -9.62 -17.78 27.40
C TRP A 343 -10.57 -16.60 27.09
N ARG A 344 -11.32 -16.13 28.08
CA ARG A 344 -12.35 -15.10 27.89
C ARG A 344 -11.79 -13.74 27.47
N TRP A 345 -10.50 -13.45 27.73
CA TRP A 345 -9.85 -12.23 27.25
C TRP A 345 -9.80 -12.16 25.72
N TYR A 346 -9.61 -13.30 25.05
CA TYR A 346 -9.49 -13.33 23.60
C TYR A 346 -10.81 -13.02 22.91
N TYR A 347 -11.93 -13.44 23.49
CA TYR A 347 -13.27 -13.03 23.03
C TYR A 347 -13.37 -11.50 22.94
N TRP A 348 -12.84 -10.77 23.92
CA TRP A 348 -12.87 -9.31 23.92
C TRP A 348 -11.86 -8.68 22.95
N ALA A 349 -10.77 -9.37 22.64
CA ALA A 349 -9.79 -8.95 21.63
C ALA A 349 -10.24 -9.25 20.19
N CYS A 350 -11.23 -10.13 20.01
CA CYS A 350 -11.68 -10.59 18.71
C CYS A 350 -12.63 -9.54 18.05
N PRO A 351 -12.27 -8.92 16.91
CA PRO A 351 -13.12 -7.90 16.27
C PRO A 351 -14.45 -8.48 15.76
N VAL A 352 -14.42 -9.76 15.38
CA VAL A 352 -15.60 -10.50 14.94
C VAL A 352 -16.63 -10.66 16.06
N ALA A 353 -16.19 -10.84 17.31
CA ALA A 353 -17.08 -10.99 18.45
C ALA A 353 -17.94 -9.73 18.66
N TRP A 354 -17.35 -8.56 18.46
CA TRP A 354 -18.03 -7.26 18.52
C TRP A 354 -19.00 -7.05 17.37
N THR A 355 -18.62 -7.46 16.16
CA THR A 355 -19.52 -7.45 14.99
C THR A 355 -20.78 -8.26 15.27
N LEU A 356 -20.65 -9.52 15.70
CA LEU A 356 -21.81 -10.37 15.95
C LEU A 356 -22.63 -9.87 17.13
N TYR A 357 -21.99 -9.43 18.20
CA TYR A 357 -22.68 -8.80 19.33
C TYR A 357 -23.54 -7.63 18.84
N GLY A 358 -22.95 -6.71 18.07
CA GLY A 358 -23.63 -5.54 17.55
C GLY A 358 -24.81 -5.88 16.62
N LEU A 359 -24.60 -6.78 15.66
CA LEU A 359 -25.65 -7.22 14.73
C LEU A 359 -26.81 -7.90 15.47
N ILE A 360 -26.52 -8.85 16.36
CA ILE A 360 -27.55 -9.64 17.04
C ILE A 360 -28.35 -8.76 18.01
N VAL A 361 -27.67 -7.92 18.78
CA VAL A 361 -28.31 -7.11 19.81
C VAL A 361 -29.07 -5.92 19.23
N SER A 362 -28.61 -5.36 18.11
CA SER A 362 -29.35 -4.29 17.41
C SER A 362 -30.65 -4.78 16.79
N GLN A 363 -30.72 -6.03 16.30
CA GLN A 363 -31.94 -6.55 15.67
C GLN A 363 -32.91 -7.18 16.67
N PHE A 364 -32.40 -7.94 17.65
CA PHE A 364 -33.21 -8.79 18.52
C PHE A 364 -33.16 -8.41 20.02
N GLY A 365 -32.27 -7.51 20.43
CA GLY A 365 -32.02 -7.23 21.85
C GLY A 365 -33.12 -6.44 22.56
N ASP A 366 -34.00 -5.79 21.81
CA ASP A 366 -35.14 -5.00 22.28
C ASP A 366 -36.47 -5.78 22.26
N ILE A 367 -36.49 -6.96 21.62
CA ILE A 367 -37.70 -7.78 21.44
C ILE A 367 -38.06 -8.52 22.72
N LYS A 368 -39.31 -8.36 23.16
CA LYS A 368 -39.86 -8.95 24.40
C LYS A 368 -40.82 -10.10 24.15
N ASP A 369 -41.03 -10.48 22.89
CA ASP A 369 -41.93 -11.57 22.53
C ASP A 369 -41.47 -12.88 23.19
N GLU A 370 -42.44 -13.67 23.65
CA GLU A 370 -42.18 -14.93 24.34
C GLU A 370 -41.90 -16.04 23.32
N LEU A 371 -40.81 -16.78 23.56
CA LEU A 371 -40.51 -18.02 22.87
C LEU A 371 -41.40 -19.14 23.40
N ASP A 372 -41.54 -20.22 22.63
CA ASP A 372 -42.23 -21.47 23.03
C ASP A 372 -41.75 -22.05 24.39
N THR A 373 -40.58 -21.62 24.86
CA THR A 373 -40.00 -21.97 26.16
C THR A 373 -40.42 -21.06 27.33
N ASN A 374 -41.44 -20.20 27.16
CA ASN A 374 -41.90 -19.19 28.12
C ASN A 374 -40.77 -18.23 28.60
N GLN A 375 -39.80 -17.94 27.72
CA GLN A 375 -38.75 -16.95 27.97
C GLN A 375 -38.78 -15.91 26.86
N SER A 376 -38.57 -14.63 27.20
CA SER A 376 -38.49 -13.58 26.17
C SER A 376 -37.23 -13.74 25.31
N VAL A 377 -37.28 -13.30 24.05
CA VAL A 377 -36.11 -13.25 23.16
C VAL A 377 -34.93 -12.53 23.82
N LYS A 378 -35.18 -11.40 24.47
CA LYS A 378 -34.18 -10.64 25.23
C LYS A 378 -33.53 -11.47 26.36
N ASP A 379 -34.32 -12.20 27.13
CA ASP A 379 -33.81 -13.01 28.25
C ASP A 379 -33.02 -14.23 27.76
N PHE A 380 -33.44 -14.81 26.62
CA PHE A 380 -32.69 -15.87 25.95
C PHE A 380 -31.31 -15.39 25.50
N LEU A 381 -31.23 -14.25 24.81
CA LEU A 381 -29.95 -13.66 24.37
C LEU A 381 -29.02 -13.35 25.55
N ARG A 382 -29.59 -12.89 26.67
CA ARG A 382 -28.83 -12.60 27.89
C ARG A 382 -28.33 -13.86 28.59
N SER A 383 -29.15 -14.90 28.69
CA SER A 383 -28.81 -16.14 29.40
C SER A 383 -27.86 -17.02 28.59
N TYR A 384 -28.10 -17.18 27.29
CA TYR A 384 -27.31 -18.05 26.42
C TYR A 384 -26.01 -17.38 25.96
N PHE A 385 -26.11 -16.20 25.33
CA PHE A 385 -24.94 -15.50 24.75
C PHE A 385 -24.27 -14.50 25.70
N GLY A 386 -24.97 -14.06 26.75
CA GLY A 386 -24.46 -13.02 27.65
C GLY A 386 -24.59 -11.61 27.07
N TYR A 387 -25.48 -11.42 26.09
CA TYR A 387 -25.68 -10.17 25.39
C TYR A 387 -26.63 -9.22 26.14
N LYS A 388 -26.37 -7.91 26.03
CA LYS A 388 -27.10 -6.84 26.71
C LYS A 388 -27.37 -5.71 25.72
N HIS A 389 -28.63 -5.30 25.61
CA HIS A 389 -29.05 -4.25 24.68
C HIS A 389 -28.35 -2.90 24.92
N ASP A 390 -28.15 -2.52 26.17
CA ASP A 390 -27.49 -1.26 26.54
C ASP A 390 -26.02 -1.18 26.10
N PHE A 391 -25.44 -2.31 25.68
CA PHE A 391 -24.04 -2.42 25.28
C PHE A 391 -23.82 -2.25 23.77
N VAL A 392 -24.87 -2.01 22.97
CA VAL A 392 -24.73 -1.77 21.51
C VAL A 392 -23.80 -0.59 21.24
N GLY A 393 -23.93 0.50 21.99
CA GLY A 393 -23.05 1.67 21.86
C GLY A 393 -21.60 1.37 22.24
N VAL A 394 -21.36 0.45 23.19
CA VAL A 394 -20.01 0.01 23.58
C VAL A 394 -19.43 -0.97 22.57
N ALA A 395 -20.25 -1.76 21.89
CA ALA A 395 -19.80 -2.59 20.77
C ALA A 395 -19.45 -1.77 19.52
N ALA A 396 -19.94 -0.52 19.44
CA ALA A 396 -19.74 0.37 18.31
C ALA A 396 -18.54 1.32 18.45
N GLY A 397 -18.09 1.59 19.68
CA GLY A 397 -16.93 2.41 20.00
C GLY A 397 -15.71 1.56 20.30
#